data_AF-A0A8T4EK35-F1
#
_entry.id   AF-A0A8T4EK35-F1
#
_cell.length_a   1.000
_cell.length_b   1.000
_cell.length_c   1.000
_cell.angle_alpha   90.00
_cell.angle_beta   90.00
_cell.angle_gamma   90.00
#
_symmetry.space_group_name_H-M   'P 1'
#
loop_
_entity.id
_entity.type
_entity.pdbx_description
1 polymer ?
#
loop_
_entity_poly.entity_id
_entity_poly.type
_entity_poly.pdbx_seq_one_letter_code
_entity_poly.pdbx_strand_id
1 'polypeptide(L)'
;MNIIMDEATCQVGKKKVTIATEQDAFDKALAVLNKAGYIQTETKDLAQARIALGKQHDVSQYGSYNQEGFLYLPKDAKSILIVDGKHNPILKNPVEATNAHRNGKEFYVEADKLRQLAKSNPNDAIKSGVLLLSRNDIKNISVDKLAEHPLSNFLLRDTAKDYGKFLKDANISSVPIYVDDKDYTQKQDKPFARLLWLWNLGDNSGFDGFSWDLHDGSRVRGVRASTEGAKLTSQKSLVQRPTLTQILKTSRQYVPDASRKQFEADIQKLYQ
;
A
#
# COMPACT_ATOMS: atom_id res chain seq x y z
N MET A 1 -14.00 15.81 -4.93
CA MET A 1 -12.56 16.01 -4.64
C MET A 1 -12.20 14.85 -3.73
N ASN A 2 -11.47 13.85 -4.22
CA ASN A 2 -11.14 12.67 -3.41
C ASN A 2 -9.91 13.04 -2.58
N ILE A 3 -10.03 12.93 -1.26
CA ILE A 3 -9.05 13.43 -0.30
C ILE A 3 -8.32 12.21 0.23
N ILE A 4 -7.04 12.07 -0.13
CA ILE A 4 -6.12 11.15 0.55
C ILE A 4 -6.18 11.48 2.04
N MET A 5 -6.51 10.50 2.86
CA MET A 5 -6.83 10.72 4.27
C MET A 5 -5.63 11.11 5.11
N ASP A 6 -4.47 10.50 4.82
CA ASP A 6 -3.23 10.73 5.57
C ASP A 6 -2.02 10.50 4.66
N GLU A 7 -0.97 11.30 4.84
CA GLU A 7 0.32 11.15 4.19
C GLU A 7 1.44 11.20 5.24
N ALA A 8 2.30 10.18 5.26
CA ALA A 8 3.48 10.14 6.11
C ALA A 8 4.74 9.92 5.28
N THR A 9 5.78 10.69 5.55
CA THR A 9 7.08 10.50 4.88
C THR A 9 8.06 9.83 5.83
N CYS A 10 8.70 8.76 5.38
CA CYS A 10 9.67 8.00 6.16
C CYS A 10 10.83 7.49 5.28
N GLN A 11 11.83 6.93 5.95
CA GLN A 11 12.97 6.30 5.30
C GLN A 11 12.72 4.78 5.23
N VAL A 12 12.64 4.24 4.01
CA VAL A 12 12.46 2.82 3.70
C VAL A 12 13.73 2.34 3.01
N GLY A 13 14.60 1.70 3.78
CA GLY A 13 15.98 1.40 3.38
C GLY A 13 16.78 2.66 3.04
N LYS A 14 17.31 2.75 1.82
CA LYS A 14 18.04 3.93 1.32
C LYS A 14 17.13 4.99 0.67
N LYS A 15 15.83 4.77 0.59
CA LYS A 15 14.89 5.65 -0.09
C LYS A 15 14.02 6.41 0.90
N LYS A 16 13.85 7.71 0.67
CA LYS A 16 12.78 8.48 1.30
C LYS A 16 11.49 8.22 0.54
N VAL A 17 10.43 7.80 1.22
CA VAL A 17 9.13 7.49 0.60
C VAL A 17 8.03 8.21 1.33
N THR A 18 6.97 8.55 0.59
CA THR A 18 5.72 9.03 1.16
C THR A 18 4.69 7.92 1.02
N ILE A 19 3.99 7.62 2.11
CA ILE A 19 2.90 6.64 2.17
C ILE A 19 1.61 7.41 2.35
N ALA A 20 0.64 7.11 1.50
CA ALA A 20 -0.70 7.64 1.52
C ALA A 20 -1.70 6.54 1.87
N THR A 21 -2.75 6.89 2.62
CA THR A 21 -3.87 5.99 2.90
C THR A 21 -5.15 6.54 2.28
N GLU A 22 -5.92 5.66 1.64
CA GLU A 22 -7.28 5.91 1.17
C GLU A 22 -8.21 4.84 1.74
N GLN A 23 -9.44 5.21 2.10
CA GLN A 23 -10.42 4.30 2.66
C GLN A 23 -11.70 4.29 1.82
N ASP A 24 -11.84 3.30 0.95
CA ASP A 24 -12.99 3.03 0.10
C ASP A 24 -12.92 1.56 -0.36
N ALA A 25 -13.85 1.10 -1.20
CA ALA A 25 -13.68 -0.15 -1.92
C ALA A 25 -12.33 -0.18 -2.65
N PHE A 26 -11.69 -1.35 -2.69
CA PHE A 26 -10.30 -1.52 -3.10
C PHE A 26 -10.03 -0.93 -4.49
N ASP A 27 -10.90 -1.18 -5.46
CA ASP A 27 -10.80 -0.65 -6.83
C ASP A 27 -10.80 0.89 -6.87
N LYS A 28 -11.70 1.53 -6.11
CA LYS A 28 -11.80 2.98 -6.02
C LYS A 28 -10.61 3.59 -5.30
N ALA A 29 -10.24 3.04 -4.14
CA ALA A 29 -9.14 3.53 -3.35
C ALA A 29 -7.80 3.41 -4.12
N LEU A 30 -7.57 2.27 -4.78
CA LEU A 30 -6.42 2.07 -5.66
C LEU A 30 -6.42 3.06 -6.82
N ALA A 31 -7.57 3.33 -7.45
CA ALA A 31 -7.68 4.31 -8.54
C ALA A 31 -7.35 5.74 -8.08
N VAL A 32 -7.78 6.15 -6.88
CA VAL A 32 -7.44 7.45 -6.27
C VAL A 32 -5.94 7.57 -6.04
N LEU A 33 -5.34 6.55 -5.42
CA LEU A 33 -3.89 6.50 -5.14
C LEU A 33 -3.06 6.53 -6.44
N ASN A 34 -3.41 5.71 -7.43
CA ASN A 34 -2.73 5.68 -8.73
C ASN A 34 -2.81 7.04 -9.44
N LYS A 35 -3.98 7.69 -9.41
CA LYS A 35 -4.15 9.03 -10.00
C LYS A 35 -3.29 10.09 -9.30
N ALA A 36 -2.99 9.92 -8.01
CA ALA A 36 -2.10 10.78 -7.23
C ALA A 36 -0.61 10.39 -7.34
N GLY A 37 -0.28 9.42 -8.21
CA GLY A 37 1.09 8.97 -8.48
C GLY A 37 1.66 8.03 -7.43
N TYR A 38 0.80 7.44 -6.59
CA TYR A 38 1.17 6.34 -5.70
C TYR A 38 1.03 5.01 -6.41
N ILE A 39 1.83 4.03 -6.00
CA ILE A 39 1.62 2.62 -6.33
C ILE A 39 1.21 1.87 -5.07
N GLN A 40 0.42 0.81 -5.18
CA GLN A 40 0.06 -0.03 -4.03
C GLN A 40 1.32 -0.45 -3.25
N THR A 41 1.28 -0.48 -1.92
CA THR A 41 2.46 -0.80 -1.11
C THR A 41 2.74 -2.32 -1.05
N GLU A 42 3.99 -2.74 -1.22
CA GLU A 42 4.45 -4.12 -0.95
C GLU A 42 4.50 -4.39 0.56
N THR A 43 4.34 -5.65 0.99
CA THR A 43 4.37 -6.01 2.42
C THR A 43 5.68 -5.63 3.11
N LYS A 44 6.82 -5.82 2.43
CA LYS A 44 8.14 -5.40 2.93
C LYS A 44 8.20 -3.87 3.18
N ASP A 45 7.65 -3.07 2.28
CA ASP A 45 7.76 -1.61 2.32
C ASP A 45 6.87 -1.05 3.44
N LEU A 46 5.69 -1.64 3.63
CA LEU A 46 4.81 -1.33 4.74
C LEU A 46 5.45 -1.70 6.09
N ALA A 47 6.10 -2.86 6.18
CA ALA A 47 6.83 -3.26 7.38
C ALA A 47 7.97 -2.29 7.72
N GLN A 48 8.78 -1.89 6.72
CA GLN A 48 9.83 -0.88 6.91
C GLN A 48 9.26 0.46 7.37
N ALA A 49 8.12 0.89 6.81
CA ALA A 49 7.48 2.12 7.23
C ALA A 49 6.94 2.07 8.66
N ARG A 50 6.35 0.95 9.09
CA ARG A 50 5.95 0.74 10.49
C ARG A 50 7.13 0.85 11.45
N ILE A 51 8.26 0.26 11.09
CA ILE A 51 9.51 0.37 11.87
C ILE A 51 9.94 1.84 11.96
N ALA A 52 9.99 2.55 10.83
CA ALA A 52 10.51 3.91 10.75
C ALA A 52 9.60 4.95 11.43
N LEU A 53 8.28 4.81 11.31
CA LEU A 53 7.28 5.72 11.89
C LEU A 53 6.91 5.36 13.33
N GLY A 54 7.21 4.12 13.75
CA GLY A 54 6.99 3.64 15.09
C GLY A 54 5.60 3.05 15.33
N LYS A 55 5.48 2.42 16.50
CA LYS A 55 4.31 1.63 16.89
C LYS A 55 3.03 2.44 17.01
N GLN A 56 3.10 3.71 17.42
CA GLN A 56 1.91 4.55 17.65
C GLN A 56 1.36 5.23 16.39
N HIS A 57 2.05 5.11 15.25
CA HIS A 57 1.62 5.76 14.01
C HIS A 57 0.46 5.01 13.35
N ASP A 58 -0.41 5.71 12.61
CA ASP A 58 -1.54 5.14 11.84
C ASP A 58 -1.14 3.91 11.01
N VAL A 59 -0.02 4.02 10.27
CA VAL A 59 0.64 2.94 9.52
C VAL A 59 0.79 1.63 10.30
N SER A 60 1.02 1.70 11.61
CA SER A 60 1.14 0.56 12.53
C SER A 60 -0.19 0.17 13.18
N GLN A 61 -1.06 1.14 13.46
CA GLN A 61 -2.31 0.94 14.20
C GLN A 61 -3.47 0.42 13.36
N TYR A 62 -3.38 0.55 12.03
CA TYR A 62 -4.39 0.02 11.10
C TYR A 62 -3.78 -0.90 10.06
N GLY A 63 -4.53 -1.97 9.74
CA GLY A 63 -4.20 -2.88 8.66
C GLY A 63 -4.45 -2.24 7.29
N SER A 64 -3.94 -2.88 6.25
CA SER A 64 -4.18 -2.45 4.88
C SER A 64 -4.01 -3.61 3.92
N TYR A 65 -4.63 -3.49 2.75
CA TYR A 65 -4.29 -4.35 1.61
C TYR A 65 -2.88 -4.06 1.11
N ASN A 66 -2.22 -5.11 0.61
CA ASN A 66 -0.87 -5.05 0.08
C ASN A 66 -0.83 -5.59 -1.36
N GLN A 67 0.31 -5.43 -2.03
CA GLN A 67 0.44 -5.88 -3.42
C GLN A 67 0.35 -7.40 -3.59
N GLU A 68 0.80 -8.16 -2.60
CA GLU A 68 0.84 -9.61 -2.68
C GLU A 68 -0.56 -10.23 -2.56
N GLY A 69 -0.70 -11.48 -3.00
CA GLY A 69 -1.98 -12.17 -2.96
C GLY A 69 -1.85 -13.67 -2.69
N PHE A 70 -2.93 -14.26 -2.19
CA PHE A 70 -3.09 -15.70 -2.05
C PHE A 70 -3.87 -16.25 -3.22
N LEU A 71 -3.40 -17.35 -3.80
CA LEU A 71 -4.09 -18.12 -4.82
C LEU A 71 -4.38 -19.52 -4.32
N TYR A 72 -5.66 -19.84 -4.31
CA TYR A 72 -6.19 -21.10 -3.82
C TYR A 72 -6.44 -22.06 -4.98
N LEU A 73 -6.08 -23.32 -4.77
CA LEU A 73 -6.06 -24.36 -5.78
C LEU A 73 -7.03 -25.50 -5.39
N PRO A 74 -8.28 -25.53 -5.86
CA PRO A 74 -9.27 -26.51 -5.40
C PRO A 74 -8.83 -27.97 -5.61
N LYS A 75 -8.16 -28.24 -6.73
CA LYS A 75 -7.62 -29.56 -7.08
C LYS A 75 -6.31 -29.91 -6.37
N ASP A 76 -5.69 -28.95 -5.65
CA ASP A 76 -4.50 -29.16 -4.84
C ASP A 76 -4.72 -28.59 -3.43
N ALA A 77 -5.39 -29.38 -2.62
CA ALA A 77 -5.75 -29.00 -1.26
C ALA A 77 -4.58 -29.06 -0.26
N LYS A 78 -3.35 -29.32 -0.71
CA LYS A 78 -2.17 -29.38 0.16
C LYS A 78 -1.35 -28.10 0.09
N SER A 79 -1.58 -27.27 -0.93
CA SER A 79 -0.74 -26.11 -1.20
C SER A 79 -1.57 -24.86 -1.49
N ILE A 80 -0.96 -23.71 -1.26
CA ILE A 80 -1.46 -22.39 -1.66
C ILE A 80 -0.33 -21.68 -2.39
N LEU A 81 -0.66 -20.89 -3.42
CA LEU A 81 0.32 -20.02 -4.07
C LEU A 81 0.29 -18.63 -3.43
N ILE A 82 1.45 -18.06 -3.16
CA ILE A 82 1.58 -16.65 -2.78
C ILE A 82 2.26 -15.93 -3.93
N VAL A 83 1.64 -14.87 -4.43
CA VAL A 83 2.11 -14.14 -5.61
C VAL A 83 2.53 -12.72 -5.24
N ASP A 84 3.58 -12.23 -5.89
CA ASP A 84 3.98 -10.82 -5.78
C ASP A 84 3.01 -9.89 -6.54
N GLY A 85 3.21 -8.57 -6.43
CA GLY A 85 2.37 -7.58 -7.11
C GLY A 85 2.36 -7.67 -8.64
N LYS A 86 3.45 -8.12 -9.27
CA LYS A 86 3.53 -8.27 -10.73
C LYS A 86 2.68 -9.46 -11.21
N HIS A 87 2.58 -10.49 -10.39
CA HIS A 87 1.86 -11.72 -10.72
C HIS A 87 0.44 -11.73 -10.16
N ASN A 88 0.10 -10.85 -9.22
CA ASN A 88 -1.23 -10.76 -8.60
C ASN A 88 -2.35 -10.46 -9.62
N PRO A 89 -3.30 -11.40 -9.83
CA PRO A 89 -4.43 -11.20 -10.74
C PRO A 89 -5.39 -10.08 -10.32
N ILE A 90 -5.53 -9.82 -9.01
CA ILE A 90 -6.42 -8.78 -8.48
C ILE A 90 -5.91 -7.40 -8.86
N LEU A 91 -4.61 -7.16 -8.77
CA LEU A 91 -4.03 -5.87 -9.19
C LEU A 91 -4.15 -5.60 -10.69
N LYS A 92 -4.26 -6.67 -11.50
CA LYS A 92 -4.49 -6.56 -12.95
C LYS A 92 -5.95 -6.28 -13.30
N ASN A 93 -6.88 -6.69 -12.44
CA ASN A 93 -8.33 -6.60 -12.66
C ASN A 93 -9.05 -6.17 -11.36
N PRO A 94 -8.72 -4.98 -10.80
CA PRO A 94 -9.17 -4.61 -9.46
C PRO A 94 -10.69 -4.39 -9.40
N VAL A 95 -11.29 -3.87 -10.48
CA VAL A 95 -12.73 -3.63 -10.58
C VAL A 95 -13.49 -4.95 -10.64
N GLU A 96 -13.05 -5.90 -11.47
CA GLU A 96 -13.66 -7.22 -11.60
C GLU A 96 -13.58 -8.01 -10.30
N ALA A 97 -12.41 -8.01 -9.64
CA ALA A 97 -12.23 -8.68 -8.35
C ALA A 97 -13.12 -8.09 -7.27
N THR A 98 -13.16 -6.76 -7.16
CA THR A 98 -14.00 -6.07 -6.18
C THR A 98 -15.49 -6.34 -6.44
N ASN A 99 -15.92 -6.34 -7.71
CA ASN A 99 -17.29 -6.66 -8.08
C ASN A 99 -17.66 -8.13 -7.80
N ALA A 100 -16.76 -9.08 -8.01
CA ALA A 100 -17.00 -10.48 -7.66
C ALA A 100 -17.31 -10.61 -6.17
N HIS A 101 -16.44 -10.03 -5.34
CA HIS A 101 -16.57 -10.04 -3.89
C HIS A 101 -17.83 -9.31 -3.39
N ARG A 102 -18.15 -8.15 -3.97
CA ARG A 102 -19.41 -7.42 -3.69
C ARG A 102 -20.66 -8.26 -3.95
N ASN A 103 -20.57 -9.21 -4.89
CA ASN A 103 -21.67 -10.12 -5.23
C ASN A 103 -21.59 -11.46 -4.47
N GLY A 104 -20.76 -11.57 -3.43
CA GLY A 104 -20.59 -12.80 -2.64
C GLY A 104 -19.94 -13.94 -3.42
N LYS A 105 -19.09 -13.62 -4.40
CA LYS A 105 -18.41 -14.60 -5.24
C LYS A 105 -16.90 -14.46 -5.15
N GLU A 106 -16.22 -15.58 -5.36
CA GLU A 106 -14.78 -15.61 -5.54
C GLU A 106 -14.34 -14.93 -6.83
N PHE A 107 -13.16 -14.30 -6.79
CA PHE A 107 -12.47 -13.87 -7.99
C PHE A 107 -11.68 -15.04 -8.59
N TYR A 108 -12.33 -15.79 -9.49
CA TYR A 108 -11.73 -16.94 -10.17
C TYR A 108 -10.64 -16.54 -11.17
N VAL A 109 -9.57 -17.32 -11.23
CA VAL A 109 -8.37 -17.04 -12.02
C VAL A 109 -7.79 -18.28 -12.70
N GLU A 110 -7.08 -18.07 -13.80
CA GLU A 110 -6.28 -19.12 -14.45
C GLU A 110 -4.93 -19.27 -13.74
N ALA A 111 -4.71 -20.41 -13.07
CA ALA A 111 -3.55 -20.61 -12.21
C ALA A 111 -2.38 -21.36 -12.87
N ASP A 112 -2.55 -21.94 -14.06
CA ASP A 112 -1.55 -22.87 -14.64
C ASP A 112 -0.18 -22.21 -14.89
N LYS A 113 -0.16 -20.98 -15.42
CA LYS A 113 1.08 -20.23 -15.60
C LYS A 113 1.76 -19.91 -14.27
N LEU A 114 0.98 -19.57 -13.24
CA LEU A 114 1.52 -19.25 -11.92
C LEU A 114 2.08 -20.50 -11.23
N ARG A 115 1.43 -21.65 -11.40
CA ARG A 115 1.92 -22.96 -10.93
C ARG A 115 3.28 -23.32 -11.53
N GLN A 116 3.49 -23.04 -12.82
CA GLN A 116 4.77 -23.30 -13.48
C GLN A 116 5.92 -22.42 -12.95
N LEU A 117 5.60 -21.22 -12.46
CA LEU A 117 6.56 -20.29 -11.85
C LEU A 117 6.80 -20.59 -10.36
N ALA A 118 5.92 -21.36 -9.72
CA ALA A 118 5.94 -21.55 -8.28
C ALA A 118 7.19 -22.28 -7.81
N LYS A 119 7.80 -21.79 -6.72
CA LYS A 119 8.96 -22.39 -6.06
C LYS A 119 8.67 -22.57 -4.58
N SER A 120 9.08 -23.69 -3.99
CA SER A 120 8.95 -23.91 -2.54
C SER A 120 10.06 -23.25 -1.74
N ASN A 121 11.25 -23.06 -2.35
CA ASN A 121 12.32 -22.29 -1.72
C ASN A 121 12.00 -20.80 -1.82
N PRO A 122 11.98 -20.04 -0.71
CA PRO A 122 11.59 -18.63 -0.72
C PRO A 122 12.55 -17.75 -1.55
N ASN A 123 13.85 -18.04 -1.58
CA ASN A 123 14.81 -17.25 -2.36
C ASN A 123 14.59 -17.41 -3.87
N ASP A 124 14.25 -18.61 -4.32
CA ASP A 124 13.89 -18.85 -5.72
C ASP A 124 12.51 -18.29 -6.05
N ALA A 125 11.57 -18.38 -5.10
CA ALA A 125 10.23 -17.78 -5.22
C ALA A 125 10.31 -16.26 -5.36
N ILE A 126 11.18 -15.57 -4.62
CA ILE A 126 11.39 -14.12 -4.75
C ILE A 126 11.84 -13.76 -6.18
N LYS A 127 12.63 -14.61 -6.84
CA LYS A 127 13.05 -14.39 -8.23
C LYS A 127 11.94 -14.68 -9.23
N SER A 128 11.14 -15.74 -9.01
CA SER A 128 10.04 -16.11 -9.91
C SER A 128 8.77 -15.28 -9.69
N GLY A 129 8.63 -14.67 -8.52
CA GLY A 129 7.44 -13.93 -8.07
C GLY A 129 6.31 -14.82 -7.54
N VAL A 130 6.53 -16.12 -7.37
CA VAL A 130 5.49 -17.07 -6.92
C VAL A 130 6.06 -18.10 -5.92
N LEU A 131 5.56 -18.08 -4.70
CA LEU A 131 5.85 -19.06 -3.65
C LEU A 131 4.81 -20.19 -3.67
N LEU A 132 5.27 -21.44 -3.62
CA LEU A 132 4.43 -22.61 -3.31
C LEU A 132 4.51 -22.88 -1.81
N LEU A 133 3.46 -22.52 -1.08
CA LEU A 133 3.37 -22.71 0.37
C LEU A 133 2.57 -23.98 0.71
N SER A 134 3.13 -24.86 1.53
CA SER A 134 2.40 -26.00 2.06
C SER A 134 1.39 -25.53 3.11
N ARG A 135 0.18 -26.10 3.10
CA ARG A 135 -0.81 -25.83 4.15
C ARG A 135 -0.35 -26.28 5.54
N ASN A 136 0.59 -27.23 5.63
CA ASN A 136 1.19 -27.63 6.90
C ASN A 136 2.11 -26.55 7.51
N ASP A 137 2.52 -25.58 6.69
CA ASP A 137 3.30 -24.41 7.13
C ASP A 137 2.37 -23.25 7.57
N ILE A 138 1.05 -23.40 7.47
CA ILE A 138 0.10 -22.38 7.89
C ILE A 138 -0.16 -22.52 9.38
N LYS A 139 0.69 -21.85 10.15
CA LYS A 139 0.65 -21.77 11.60
C LYS A 139 1.20 -20.42 12.03
N ASN A 140 0.94 -20.04 13.27
CA ASN A 140 1.52 -18.83 13.84
C ASN A 140 3.05 -18.88 13.75
N ILE A 141 3.62 -17.84 13.17
CA ILE A 141 5.07 -17.70 13.00
C ILE A 141 5.59 -16.98 14.24
N SER A 142 6.49 -17.59 15.00
CA SER A 142 7.19 -16.86 16.07
C SER A 142 7.93 -15.66 15.48
N VAL A 143 7.88 -14.49 16.15
CA VAL A 143 8.57 -13.28 15.65
C VAL A 143 10.09 -13.46 15.52
N ASP A 144 10.67 -14.34 16.33
CA ASP A 144 12.10 -14.70 16.26
C ASP A 144 12.41 -15.63 15.06
N LYS A 145 11.39 -16.18 14.38
CA LYS A 145 11.49 -17.09 13.24
C LYS A 145 10.95 -16.53 11.92
N LEU A 146 10.68 -15.22 11.85
CA LEU A 146 10.11 -14.60 10.65
C LEU A 146 11.03 -14.67 9.43
N ALA A 147 12.35 -14.64 9.61
CA ALA A 147 13.28 -14.70 8.48
C ALA A 147 13.40 -16.13 7.91
N GLU A 148 13.11 -17.13 8.72
CA GLU A 148 13.25 -18.55 8.41
C GLU A 148 11.96 -19.14 7.82
N HIS A 149 10.80 -18.60 8.20
CA HIS A 149 9.52 -19.10 7.72
C HIS A 149 9.30 -18.74 6.23
N PRO A 150 8.92 -19.69 5.35
CA PRO A 150 8.86 -19.46 3.91
C PRO A 150 7.98 -18.27 3.49
N LEU A 151 6.79 -18.14 4.10
CA LEU A 151 5.85 -17.06 3.79
C LEU A 151 6.43 -15.68 4.13
N SER A 152 6.88 -15.46 5.37
CA SER A 152 7.38 -14.17 5.81
C SER A 152 8.71 -13.82 5.16
N ASN A 153 9.55 -14.81 4.84
CA ASN A 153 10.74 -14.58 4.04
C ASN A 153 10.38 -14.08 2.63
N PHE A 154 9.39 -14.70 1.96
CA PHE A 154 8.92 -14.23 0.66
C PHE A 154 8.31 -12.82 0.71
N LEU A 155 7.46 -12.54 1.71
CA LEU A 155 6.72 -11.27 1.84
C LEU A 155 7.58 -10.10 2.36
N LEU A 156 8.39 -10.34 3.39
CA LEU A 156 9.19 -9.31 4.08
C LEU A 156 10.64 -9.26 3.57
N ARG A 157 11.12 -10.34 2.94
CA ARG A 157 12.48 -10.44 2.40
C ARG A 157 13.54 -10.14 3.47
N ASP A 158 14.48 -9.27 3.14
CA ASP A 158 15.54 -8.79 4.05
C ASP A 158 15.00 -8.02 5.27
N THR A 159 13.75 -7.56 5.25
CA THR A 159 13.11 -6.83 6.36
C THR A 159 12.62 -7.76 7.48
N ALA A 160 12.48 -9.06 7.21
CA ALA A 160 11.83 -10.00 8.14
C ALA A 160 12.43 -9.97 9.56
N LYS A 161 13.76 -9.91 9.67
CA LYS A 161 14.46 -9.93 10.95
C LYS A 161 14.21 -8.66 11.77
N ASP A 162 14.29 -7.50 11.12
CA ASP A 162 14.09 -6.22 11.81
C ASP A 162 12.62 -5.98 12.15
N TYR A 163 11.72 -6.48 11.31
CA TYR A 163 10.29 -6.48 11.63
C TYR A 163 9.98 -7.37 12.83
N GLY A 164 10.60 -8.54 12.95
CA GLY A 164 10.47 -9.40 14.13
C GLY A 164 10.88 -8.70 15.43
N LYS A 165 11.98 -7.94 15.43
CA LYS A 165 12.38 -7.12 16.59
C LYS A 165 11.35 -6.04 16.91
N PHE A 166 10.89 -5.32 15.90
CA PHE A 166 9.86 -4.29 16.06
C PHE A 166 8.55 -4.85 16.65
N LEU A 167 8.11 -6.02 16.20
CA LEU A 167 6.93 -6.70 16.73
C LEU A 167 7.15 -7.14 18.18
N LYS A 168 8.34 -7.67 18.50
CA LYS A 168 8.72 -8.01 19.87
C LYS A 168 8.69 -6.80 20.80
N ASP A 169 9.20 -5.66 20.35
CA ASP A 169 9.13 -4.38 21.07
C ASP A 169 7.68 -3.87 21.22
N ALA A 170 6.77 -4.33 20.37
CA ALA A 170 5.33 -4.08 20.47
C ALA A 170 4.59 -5.16 21.29
N ASN A 171 5.31 -6.03 22.02
CA ASN A 171 4.78 -7.13 22.82
C ASN A 171 4.04 -8.21 22.03
N ILE A 172 4.35 -8.37 20.74
CA ILE A 172 3.82 -9.44 19.89
C ILE A 172 4.85 -10.57 19.84
N SER A 173 4.43 -11.78 20.19
CA SER A 173 5.31 -12.97 20.22
C SER A 173 5.18 -13.86 18.98
N SER A 174 4.07 -13.74 18.24
CA SER A 174 3.84 -14.49 17.01
C SER A 174 2.92 -13.76 16.04
N VAL A 175 3.14 -14.00 14.75
CA VAL A 175 2.35 -13.49 13.62
C VAL A 175 1.44 -14.62 13.10
N PRO A 176 0.11 -14.49 13.18
CA PRO A 176 -0.79 -15.49 12.62
C PRO A 176 -0.82 -15.46 11.08
N ILE A 177 -1.15 -16.59 10.47
CA ILE A 177 -1.43 -16.70 9.04
C ILE A 177 -2.89 -17.14 8.90
N TYR A 178 -3.70 -16.29 8.28
CA TYR A 178 -5.10 -16.58 8.01
C TYR A 178 -5.28 -16.92 6.53
N VAL A 179 -5.90 -18.07 6.27
CA VAL A 179 -6.23 -18.55 4.93
C VAL A 179 -7.59 -19.21 4.95
N ASP A 180 -8.18 -19.44 3.78
CA ASP A 180 -9.38 -20.26 3.71
C ASP A 180 -9.19 -21.66 4.24
N ASP A 181 -10.27 -22.12 4.84
CA ASP A 181 -10.48 -23.51 5.14
C ASP A 181 -10.26 -24.38 3.90
N LYS A 182 -9.66 -25.54 4.14
CA LYS A 182 -9.32 -26.49 3.08
C LYS A 182 -10.59 -27.05 2.44
N ASP A 183 -11.61 -27.36 3.22
CA ASP A 183 -12.86 -27.92 2.71
C ASP A 183 -13.63 -26.86 1.91
N TYR A 184 -13.59 -25.60 2.34
CA TYR A 184 -14.09 -24.49 1.53
C TYR A 184 -13.40 -24.43 0.16
N THR A 185 -12.06 -24.45 0.16
CA THR A 185 -11.25 -24.38 -1.07
C THR A 185 -11.55 -25.54 -2.01
N GLN A 186 -11.70 -26.76 -1.49
CA GLN A 186 -11.95 -27.96 -2.29
C GLN A 186 -13.35 -28.01 -2.91
N LYS A 187 -14.32 -27.29 -2.34
CA LYS A 187 -15.68 -27.18 -2.88
C LYS A 187 -15.78 -26.20 -4.05
N GLN A 188 -14.74 -25.41 -4.31
CA GLN A 188 -14.73 -24.48 -5.44
C GLN A 188 -14.42 -25.20 -6.76
N ASP A 189 -15.06 -24.78 -7.84
CA ASP A 189 -14.85 -25.38 -9.16
C ASP A 189 -13.54 -24.95 -9.82
N LYS A 190 -13.04 -23.75 -9.47
CA LYS A 190 -11.91 -23.08 -10.13
C LYS A 190 -10.96 -22.44 -9.12
N PRO A 191 -9.66 -22.32 -9.45
CA PRO A 191 -8.75 -21.51 -8.67
C PRO A 191 -9.25 -20.08 -8.50
N PHE A 192 -8.99 -19.48 -7.36
CA PHE A 192 -9.39 -18.12 -7.04
C PHE A 192 -8.27 -17.38 -6.31
N ALA A 193 -8.31 -16.05 -6.36
CA ALA A 193 -7.32 -15.19 -5.73
C ALA A 193 -7.96 -14.30 -4.67
N ARG A 194 -7.22 -14.05 -3.58
CA ARG A 194 -7.55 -13.06 -2.55
C ARG A 194 -6.34 -12.17 -2.30
N LEU A 195 -6.60 -10.90 -2.00
CA LEU A 195 -5.55 -9.92 -1.76
C LEU A 195 -5.01 -10.09 -0.35
N LEU A 196 -3.69 -10.00 -0.16
CA LEU A 196 -3.10 -10.04 1.17
C LEU A 196 -3.51 -8.79 1.95
N TRP A 197 -4.04 -9.00 3.14
CA TRP A 197 -4.20 -7.98 4.17
C TRP A 197 -3.14 -8.17 5.25
N LEU A 198 -2.35 -7.12 5.50
CA LEU A 198 -1.44 -7.10 6.65
C LEU A 198 -2.16 -6.44 7.82
N TRP A 199 -2.47 -7.20 8.86
CA TRP A 199 -3.14 -6.70 10.05
C TRP A 199 -2.30 -5.64 10.78
N ASN A 200 -2.94 -4.86 11.63
CA ASN A 200 -2.30 -3.89 12.51
C ASN A 200 -1.52 -4.56 13.66
N LEU A 201 -0.90 -3.75 14.52
CA LEU A 201 -0.25 -4.26 15.74
C LEU A 201 -1.25 -4.82 16.77
N GLY A 202 -2.46 -4.26 16.86
CA GLY A 202 -3.50 -4.73 17.79
C GLY A 202 -3.92 -6.18 17.55
N ASP A 203 -3.91 -6.61 16.29
CA ASP A 203 -4.27 -7.96 15.85
C ASP A 203 -3.04 -8.76 15.40
N ASN A 204 -1.92 -8.60 16.12
CA ASN A 204 -0.68 -9.38 15.98
C ASN A 204 0.01 -9.31 14.61
N SER A 205 -0.29 -8.32 13.76
CA SER A 205 0.30 -8.13 12.43
C SER A 205 0.23 -9.36 11.52
N GLY A 206 -0.86 -10.12 11.64
CA GLY A 206 -1.14 -11.30 10.83
C GLY A 206 -1.08 -11.07 9.32
N PHE A 207 -0.74 -12.13 8.58
CA PHE A 207 -0.89 -12.20 7.14
C PHE A 207 -2.22 -12.86 6.80
N ASP A 208 -3.10 -12.14 6.13
CA ASP A 208 -4.46 -12.61 5.89
C ASP A 208 -4.78 -12.69 4.40
N GLY A 209 -5.10 -13.91 3.98
CA GLY A 209 -5.64 -14.25 2.68
C GLY A 209 -7.06 -14.80 2.73
N PHE A 210 -7.76 -14.67 3.86
CA PHE A 210 -9.11 -15.14 4.12
C PHE A 210 -10.20 -14.08 3.88
N SER A 211 -9.92 -12.78 3.84
CA SER A 211 -11.02 -11.80 3.66
C SER A 211 -11.55 -11.71 2.22
N TRP A 212 -12.88 -11.64 2.09
CA TRP A 212 -13.63 -11.33 0.85
C TRP A 212 -14.00 -9.85 0.72
N ASP A 213 -13.39 -8.98 1.50
CA ASP A 213 -14.02 -7.71 1.82
C ASP A 213 -13.43 -6.55 1.00
N LEU A 214 -13.02 -6.83 -0.24
CA LEU A 214 -12.49 -5.82 -1.17
C LEU A 214 -13.48 -4.67 -1.40
N HIS A 215 -14.76 -4.88 -1.12
CA HIS A 215 -15.83 -3.89 -1.32
C HIS A 215 -16.18 -3.08 -0.07
N ASP A 216 -15.72 -3.47 1.13
CA ASP A 216 -16.21 -2.97 2.43
C ASP A 216 -15.57 -1.67 2.93
N GLY A 217 -15.06 -0.82 2.02
CA GLY A 217 -14.51 0.46 2.45
C GLY A 217 -13.24 0.32 3.29
N SER A 218 -12.43 -0.70 3.00
CA SER A 218 -11.21 -1.02 3.74
C SER A 218 -10.04 -0.11 3.34
N ARG A 219 -8.97 -0.09 4.16
CA ARG A 219 -7.81 0.77 3.92
C ARG A 219 -6.91 0.21 2.82
N VAL A 220 -6.58 1.09 1.88
CA VAL A 220 -5.59 0.84 0.83
C VAL A 220 -4.45 1.83 1.02
N ARG A 221 -3.21 1.32 1.03
CA ARG A 221 -2.02 2.16 1.17
C ARG A 221 -1.22 2.18 -0.11
N GLY A 222 -0.88 3.38 -0.55
CA GLY A 222 0.00 3.64 -1.67
C GLY A 222 1.33 4.21 -1.20
N VAL A 223 2.41 3.88 -1.91
CA VAL A 223 3.75 4.42 -1.69
C VAL A 223 4.24 5.13 -2.95
N ARG A 224 4.97 6.24 -2.78
CA ARG A 224 5.73 6.90 -3.85
C ARG A 224 7.08 7.34 -3.33
N ALA A 225 8.07 7.45 -4.22
CA ALA A 225 9.34 8.07 -3.85
C ALA A 225 9.09 9.50 -3.40
N SER A 226 9.58 9.88 -2.21
CA SER A 226 9.51 11.27 -1.78
C SER A 226 10.43 12.07 -2.68
N THR A 227 9.85 13.05 -3.38
CA THR A 227 10.60 13.98 -4.21
C THR A 227 11.37 15.00 -3.38
N GLU A 228 11.53 14.86 -2.07
CA GLU A 228 12.21 15.88 -1.23
C GLU A 228 13.73 15.97 -1.43
N GLY A 229 14.31 15.21 -2.36
CA GLY A 229 15.62 15.50 -2.97
C GLY A 229 15.57 16.23 -4.33
N ALA A 230 14.37 16.37 -4.91
CA ALA A 230 14.08 17.03 -6.19
C ALA A 230 12.97 18.10 -6.09
N LYS A 231 12.58 18.48 -4.86
CA LYS A 231 11.62 19.54 -4.54
C LYS A 231 12.22 20.52 -3.53
N LEU A 232 13.30 21.17 -3.96
CA LEU A 232 13.43 22.62 -3.78
C LEU A 232 13.11 23.39 -5.07
N THR A 233 12.72 22.71 -6.16
CA THR A 233 12.45 23.35 -7.46
C THR A 233 11.38 22.62 -8.28
N SER A 234 10.19 22.37 -7.75
CA SER A 234 9.00 22.14 -8.61
C SER A 234 7.65 22.29 -7.90
N GLN A 235 7.54 23.26 -6.99
CA GLN A 235 6.36 24.13 -7.05
C GLN A 235 6.79 25.40 -7.79
N LYS A 236 6.86 25.31 -9.12
CA LYS A 236 6.28 26.42 -9.87
C LYS A 236 4.78 26.29 -9.64
N SER A 237 4.28 26.83 -8.53
CA SER A 237 3.13 27.68 -8.70
C SER A 237 3.55 28.62 -9.84
N LEU A 238 2.74 28.72 -10.89
CA LEU A 238 2.85 29.87 -11.76
C LEU A 238 2.59 31.06 -10.83
N VAL A 239 3.65 31.57 -10.18
CA VAL A 239 3.69 32.91 -9.62
C VAL A 239 3.61 33.80 -10.85
N GLN A 240 2.39 33.95 -11.36
CA GLN A 240 2.10 34.98 -12.31
C GLN A 240 2.40 36.27 -11.57
N ARG A 241 3.28 37.09 -12.16
CA ARG A 241 3.45 38.45 -11.66
C ARG A 241 2.05 39.05 -11.56
N PRO A 242 1.63 39.54 -10.39
CA PRO A 242 0.32 40.16 -10.27
C PRO A 242 0.24 41.27 -11.31
N THR A 243 -0.90 41.39 -11.98
CA THR A 243 -1.13 42.51 -12.88
C THR A 243 -1.09 43.82 -12.09
N LEU A 244 -0.76 44.93 -12.75
CA LEU A 244 -0.84 46.27 -12.17
C LEU A 244 -2.19 46.46 -11.45
N THR A 245 -3.29 46.05 -12.10
CA THR A 245 -4.64 46.09 -11.54
C THR A 245 -4.79 45.31 -10.23
N GLN A 246 -4.20 44.12 -10.12
CA GLN A 246 -4.25 43.31 -8.90
C GLN A 246 -3.46 43.96 -7.75
N ILE A 247 -2.28 44.53 -8.04
CA ILE A 247 -1.50 45.27 -7.02
C ILE A 247 -2.27 46.49 -6.54
N LEU A 248 -2.81 47.29 -7.47
CA LEU A 248 -3.55 48.49 -7.13
C LEU A 248 -4.82 48.16 -6.34
N LYS A 249 -5.54 47.09 -6.70
CA LYS A 249 -6.73 46.66 -5.95
C LYS A 249 -6.40 46.26 -4.51
N THR A 250 -5.40 45.42 -4.31
CA THR A 250 -5.06 44.87 -2.98
C THR A 250 -4.42 45.92 -2.07
N SER A 251 -3.66 46.86 -2.63
CA SER A 251 -2.97 47.92 -1.88
C SER A 251 -3.90 49.00 -1.32
N ARG A 252 -5.18 49.06 -1.76
CA ARG A 252 -6.11 50.14 -1.39
C ARG A 252 -6.34 50.26 0.12
N GLN A 253 -6.32 49.14 0.84
CA GLN A 253 -6.49 49.12 2.29
C GLN A 253 -5.21 49.49 3.07
N TYR A 254 -4.06 49.58 2.39
CA TYR A 254 -2.75 49.76 3.01
C TYR A 254 -2.08 51.09 2.64
N VAL A 255 -2.54 51.75 1.57
CA VAL A 255 -1.98 53.02 1.10
C VAL A 255 -2.98 54.13 1.42
N PRO A 256 -2.63 55.11 2.26
CA PRO A 256 -3.48 56.26 2.54
C PRO A 256 -3.86 57.03 1.27
N ASP A 257 -5.09 57.57 1.24
CA ASP A 257 -5.61 58.29 0.07
C ASP A 257 -4.71 59.47 -0.36
N ALA A 258 -4.10 60.16 0.61
CA ALA A 258 -3.19 61.29 0.36
C ALA A 258 -1.94 60.89 -0.47
N SER A 259 -1.50 59.64 -0.38
CA SER A 259 -0.30 59.13 -1.06
C SER A 259 -0.63 58.25 -2.26
N ARG A 260 -1.92 58.07 -2.57
CA ARG A 260 -2.39 57.05 -3.51
C ARG A 260 -1.93 57.29 -4.94
N LYS A 261 -2.00 58.54 -5.42
CA LYS A 261 -1.58 58.90 -6.78
C LYS A 261 -0.08 58.69 -7.01
N GLN A 262 0.74 59.02 -6.01
CA GLN A 262 2.19 58.82 -6.08
C GLN A 262 2.53 57.33 -6.11
N PHE A 263 1.88 56.53 -5.24
CA PHE A 263 2.02 55.08 -5.24
C PHE A 263 1.64 54.46 -6.59
N GLU A 264 0.53 54.88 -7.20
CA GLU A 264 0.11 54.40 -8.52
C GLU A 264 1.13 54.72 -9.61
N ALA A 265 1.66 55.95 -9.64
CA ALA A 265 2.68 56.36 -10.59
C ALA A 265 3.98 55.55 -10.43
N ASP A 266 4.40 55.26 -9.19
CA ASP A 266 5.64 54.53 -8.93
C ASP A 266 5.50 53.04 -9.24
N ILE A 267 4.36 52.40 -8.93
CA ILE A 267 4.12 51.01 -9.35
C ILE A 267 4.01 50.90 -10.88
N GLN A 268 3.42 51.89 -11.56
CA GLN A 268 3.30 51.86 -13.02
C GLN A 268 4.67 51.92 -13.72
N LYS A 269 5.64 52.67 -13.19
CA LYS A 269 7.03 52.69 -13.69
C LYS A 269 7.72 51.32 -13.58
N LEU A 270 7.35 50.51 -12.57
CA LEU A 270 7.92 49.18 -12.37
C LEU A 270 7.38 48.11 -13.35
N TYR A 271 6.35 48.44 -14.13
CA TYR A 271 5.68 47.55 -15.09
C TYR A 271 5.92 47.93 -16.56
N GLN A 272 6.73 48.95 -16.81
CA GLN A 272 7.26 49.33 -18.13
C GLN A 272 8.63 48.69 -18.34
#